data_AF-A0AAE4M9V9-F1
#
_entry.id   AF-A0AAE4M9V9-F1
#
_cell.length_a   1.000
_cell.length_b   1.000
_cell.length_c   1.000
_cell.angle_alpha   90.00
_cell.angle_beta   90.00
_cell.angle_gamma   90.00
#
_symmetry.space_group_name_H-M   'P 1'
#
loop_
_entity.id
_entity.type
_entity.pdbx_description
1 polymer ?
#
loop_
_entity_poly.entity_id
_entity_poly.type
_entity_poly.pdbx_seq_one_letter_code
_entity_poly.pdbx_strand_id
1 'polypeptide(L)'
;MLYVILIAAIVIFWLIAVDRPVLKVKFDNGHISNVKGHLPPSFKHNLQDISEHNPFSGEMKVYSQRTGMRLSFSKDVPKKIQQRIRNVFPHQGFKASKGKKRA
;
A
#
# COMPACT_ATOMS: atom_id res chain seq x y z
N MET A 1 24.75 24.91 20.68
CA MET A 1 24.34 24.99 19.26
C MET A 1 24.50 23.65 18.53
N LEU A 2 25.66 22.98 18.58
CA LEU A 2 25.89 21.68 17.93
C LEU A 2 24.85 20.60 18.31
N TYR A 3 24.57 20.44 19.61
CA TYR A 3 23.60 19.43 20.09
C TYR A 3 22.18 19.65 19.56
N VAL A 4 21.75 20.91 19.39
CA VAL A 4 20.44 21.25 18.85
C VAL A 4 20.33 20.83 17.38
N ILE A 5 21.39 21.06 16.60
CA ILE A 5 21.47 20.66 15.20
C ILE A 5 21.46 19.13 15.07
N LEU A 6 22.17 18.43 15.94
CA LEU A 6 22.26 16.97 15.93
C LEU A 6 20.91 16.32 16.28
N ILE A 7 20.21 16.84 17.29
CA ILE A 7 18.85 16.39 17.64
C ILE A 7 17.87 16.66 16.48
N ALA A 8 17.93 17.83 15.86
CA ALA A 8 17.07 18.15 14.72
C ALA A 8 17.31 17.19 13.54
N ALA A 9 18.57 16.85 13.24
CA ALA A 9 18.90 15.88 12.19
C ALA A 9 18.34 14.49 12.48
N ILE A 10 18.44 14.02 13.73
CA ILE A 10 17.86 12.73 14.15
C ILE A 10 16.34 12.73 14.01
N VAL A 11 15.67 13.81 14.42
CA VAL A 11 14.20 13.93 14.33
C VAL A 11 13.74 13.92 12.87
N ILE A 12 14.42 14.68 12.00
CA ILE A 12 14.10 14.71 10.56
C ILE A 12 14.31 13.32 9.95
N PHE A 13 15.43 12.66 10.25
CA PHE A 13 15.72 11.32 9.77
C PHE A 13 14.66 10.31 10.22
N TRP A 14 14.26 10.38 11.50
CA TRP A 14 13.22 9.52 12.04
C TRP A 14 11.87 9.73 11.35
N LEU A 15 11.46 10.99 11.13
CA LEU A 15 10.21 11.30 10.44
C LEU A 15 10.17 10.77 9.00
N ILE A 16 11.30 10.79 8.29
CA ILE A 16 11.41 10.25 6.92
C ILE A 16 11.42 8.72 6.92
N ALA A 17 12.08 8.10 7.91
CA ALA A 17 12.24 6.65 8.00
C ALA A 17 10.96 5.90 8.42
N VAL A 18 9.97 6.59 9.00
CA VAL A 18 8.69 5.99 9.40
C VAL A 18 7.79 5.78 8.17
N ASP A 19 8.15 4.82 7.32
CA ASP A 19 7.29 4.31 6.23
C ASP A 19 6.40 3.19 6.79
N ARG A 20 5.17 3.53 7.21
CA ARG A 20 4.18 2.58 7.79
C ARG A 20 3.00 2.32 6.83
N PRO A 21 3.18 1.56 5.74
CA PRO A 21 2.05 1.16 4.89
C PRO A 21 1.18 0.12 5.61
N VAL A 22 -0.14 0.21 5.41
CA VAL A 22 -1.13 -0.74 5.95
C VAL A 22 -1.15 -2.03 5.15
N LEU A 23 -0.93 -1.92 3.85
CA LEU A 23 -0.77 -3.05 2.93
C LEU A 23 0.39 -2.74 1.99
N LYS A 24 1.28 -3.72 1.79
CA LYS A 24 2.33 -3.69 0.78
C LYS A 24 2.27 -4.98 -0.02
N VAL A 25 2.13 -4.88 -1.33
CA VAL A 25 2.12 -6.00 -2.27
C VAL A 25 3.28 -5.83 -3.24
N LYS A 26 4.08 -6.87 -3.43
CA LYS A 26 5.10 -6.93 -4.48
C LYS A 26 4.62 -7.83 -5.61
N PHE A 27 4.86 -7.36 -6.82
CA PHE A 27 4.59 -8.07 -8.06
C PHE A 27 5.91 -8.39 -8.75
N ASP A 28 6.06 -9.63 -9.19
CA ASP A 28 7.21 -10.12 -9.95
C ASP A 28 6.71 -10.90 -11.16
N ASN A 29 7.02 -10.41 -12.35
CA ASN A 29 6.69 -11.03 -13.64
C ASN A 29 5.21 -11.47 -13.78
N GLY A 30 4.27 -10.65 -13.31
CA GLY A 30 2.84 -10.99 -13.39
C GLY A 30 2.30 -11.86 -12.26
N HIS A 31 3.10 -12.14 -11.22
CA HIS A 31 2.66 -12.84 -10.01
C HIS A 31 2.86 -12.01 -8.75
N ILE A 32 2.03 -12.26 -7.74
CA ILE A 32 2.16 -11.65 -6.42
C ILE A 32 3.27 -12.41 -5.66
N SER A 33 4.43 -11.79 -5.49
CA SER A 33 5.58 -12.41 -4.83
C SER A 33 5.58 -12.24 -3.32
N ASN A 34 5.03 -11.13 -2.81
CA ASN A 34 4.98 -10.87 -1.38
C ASN A 34 3.79 -9.99 -1.00
N VAL A 35 3.15 -10.30 0.13
CA VAL A 35 2.07 -9.50 0.71
C VAL A 35 2.38 -9.26 2.19
N LYS A 36 2.44 -7.99 2.59
CA LYS A 36 2.54 -7.56 3.99
C LYS A 36 1.30 -6.75 4.38
N GLY A 37 0.62 -7.16 5.44
CA GLY A 37 -0.62 -6.52 5.92
C GLY A 37 -1.88 -7.27 5.49
N HIS A 38 -3.04 -6.71 5.82
CA HIS A 38 -4.33 -7.33 5.49
C HIS A 38 -4.69 -7.07 4.02
N LEU A 39 -4.82 -8.13 3.23
CA LEU A 39 -5.28 -8.07 1.85
C LEU A 39 -6.68 -8.68 1.76
N PRO A 40 -7.74 -7.91 1.46
CA PRO A 40 -9.08 -8.44 1.29
C PRO A 40 -9.13 -9.52 0.20
N PRO A 41 -9.83 -10.66 0.40
CA PRO A 41 -9.85 -11.76 -0.57
C PRO A 41 -10.35 -11.37 -1.97
N SER A 42 -11.39 -10.53 -2.05
CA SER A 42 -11.91 -10.02 -3.33
C SER A 42 -10.86 -9.21 -4.08
N PHE A 43 -10.09 -8.40 -3.37
CA PHE A 43 -9.02 -7.60 -3.96
C PHE A 43 -7.82 -8.47 -4.38
N LYS A 44 -7.49 -9.52 -3.61
CA LYS A 44 -6.46 -10.49 -4.00
C LYS A 44 -6.78 -11.13 -5.35
N HIS A 45 -8.01 -11.62 -5.54
CA HIS A 45 -8.43 -12.24 -6.79
C HIS A 45 -8.34 -11.26 -7.96
N ASN A 46 -8.89 -10.05 -7.82
CA ASN A 46 -8.80 -9.02 -8.86
C ASN A 46 -7.34 -8.66 -9.22
N LEU A 47 -6.45 -8.58 -8.22
CA LEU A 47 -5.03 -8.32 -8.46
C LEU A 47 -4.36 -9.45 -9.24
N GLN A 48 -4.71 -10.69 -8.92
CA GLN A 48 -4.21 -11.87 -9.63
C GLN A 48 -4.72 -11.91 -11.08
N ASP A 49 -6.00 -11.64 -11.30
CA ASP A 49 -6.55 -11.60 -12.66
C ASP A 49 -5.88 -10.51 -13.52
N ILE A 50 -5.65 -9.33 -12.93
CA ILE A 50 -4.95 -8.23 -13.62
C ILE A 50 -3.52 -8.63 -13.97
N SER A 51 -2.82 -9.32 -13.06
CA SER A 51 -1.42 -9.67 -13.23
C SER A 51 -1.22 -10.84 -14.21
N GLU A 52 -2.16 -11.79 -14.27
CA GLU A 52 -2.18 -12.88 -15.24
C GLU A 52 -2.43 -12.37 -16.67
N HIS A 53 -3.35 -11.43 -16.85
CA HIS A 53 -3.66 -10.88 -18.18
C HIS A 53 -2.62 -9.89 -18.69
N ASN A 54 -1.89 -9.22 -17.79
CA ASN A 54 -0.88 -8.23 -18.14
C ASN A 54 0.29 -8.39 -17.18
N PRO A 55 1.31 -9.19 -17.51
CA PRO A 55 2.44 -9.39 -16.62
C PRO A 55 3.19 -8.08 -16.39
N PHE A 56 3.42 -7.75 -15.12
CA PHE A 56 4.17 -6.56 -14.70
C PHE A 56 4.94 -6.85 -13.42
N SER A 57 5.94 -6.01 -13.18
CA SER A 57 6.76 -6.03 -11.97
C SER A 57 6.67 -4.69 -11.27
N GLY A 58 6.75 -4.69 -9.93
CA GLY A 58 6.73 -3.48 -9.14
C GLY A 58 6.11 -3.66 -7.76
N GLU A 59 5.92 -2.55 -7.05
CA GLU A 59 5.34 -2.57 -5.71
C GLU A 59 4.10 -1.68 -5.63
N MET A 60 3.10 -2.14 -4.88
CA MET A 60 1.94 -1.35 -4.48
C MET A 60 1.93 -1.22 -2.96
N LYS A 61 1.75 0.00 -2.47
CA LYS A 61 1.58 0.32 -1.05
C LYS A 61 0.25 1.01 -0.83
N VAL A 62 -0.38 0.72 0.30
CA VAL A 62 -1.60 1.39 0.75
C VAL A 62 -1.30 2.07 2.08
N TYR A 63 -1.58 3.36 2.14
CA TYR A 63 -1.42 4.20 3.32
C TYR A 63 -2.78 4.58 3.89
N SER A 64 -2.95 4.49 5.21
CA SER A 64 -4.12 5.06 5.88
C SER A 64 -3.87 6.54 6.15
N GLN A 65 -4.71 7.40 5.59
CA GLN A 65 -4.72 8.84 5.82
C GLN A 65 -6.02 9.24 6.52
N ARG A 66 -6.06 10.46 7.09
CA ARG A 66 -7.29 10.98 7.74
C ARG A 66 -8.48 11.03 6.77
N THR A 67 -8.22 11.25 5.49
CA THR A 67 -9.23 11.34 4.41
C THR A 67 -9.60 9.97 3.80
N GLY A 68 -8.91 8.90 4.19
CA GLY A 68 -9.15 7.55 3.67
C GLY A 68 -7.87 6.81 3.30
N MET A 69 -8.01 5.75 2.51
CA MET A 69 -6.89 4.92 2.08
C MET A 69 -6.29 5.47 0.78
N ARG A 70 -4.99 5.70 0.77
CA ARG A 70 -4.23 6.15 -0.40
C ARG A 70 -3.40 5.02 -0.98
N LEU A 71 -3.59 4.75 -2.26
CA LEU A 71 -2.75 3.85 -3.06
C LEU A 71 -1.51 4.60 -3.57
N SER A 72 -0.36 3.94 -3.48
CA SER A 72 0.91 4.39 -4.06
C SER A 72 1.57 3.22 -4.80
N PHE A 73 2.18 3.50 -5.94
CA PHE A 73 2.79 2.49 -6.82
C PHE A 73 4.25 2.82 -7.06
N SER A 74 5.09 1.80 -7.28
CA SER A 74 6.45 2.01 -7.80
C SER A 74 6.42 2.52 -9.24
N LYS A 75 7.54 3.10 -9.69
CA LYS A 75 7.67 3.64 -11.05
C LYS A 75 7.58 2.56 -12.13
N ASP A 76 7.86 1.32 -11.76
CA ASP A 76 7.89 0.16 -12.65
C ASP A 76 6.48 -0.30 -13.06
N VAL A 77 5.44 0.08 -12.29
CA VAL A 77 4.06 -0.30 -12.59
C VAL A 77 3.48 0.62 -13.68
N PRO A 78 3.10 0.10 -14.86
CA PRO A 78 2.55 0.92 -15.95
C PRO A 78 1.26 1.65 -15.56
N LYS A 79 1.08 2.90 -16.03
CA LYS A 79 -0.09 3.75 -15.69
C LYS A 79 -1.44 3.07 -15.94
N LYS A 80 -1.56 2.29 -17.02
CA LYS A 80 -2.78 1.54 -17.38
C LYS A 80 -3.14 0.52 -16.30
N ILE A 81 -2.13 -0.20 -15.78
CA ILE A 81 -2.28 -1.19 -14.71
C ILE A 81 -2.60 -0.49 -13.39
N GLN A 82 -1.90 0.60 -13.06
CA GLN A 82 -2.22 1.40 -11.87
C GLN A 82 -3.69 1.82 -11.85
N GLN A 83 -4.23 2.27 -12.99
CA GLN A 83 -5.62 2.69 -13.07
C GLN A 83 -6.59 1.51 -12.91
N ARG A 84 -6.30 0.35 -13.52
CA ARG A 84 -7.09 -0.87 -13.30
C ARG A 84 -7.12 -1.26 -11.83
N ILE A 85 -5.97 -1.23 -11.15
CA ILE A 85 -5.88 -1.52 -9.72
C ILE A 85 -6.67 -0.52 -8.89
N ARG A 86 -6.63 0.78 -9.23
CA ARG A 86 -7.47 1.81 -8.57
C ARG A 86 -8.96 1.53 -8.72
N ASN A 87 -9.40 1.10 -9.90
CA ASN A 87 -10.81 0.83 -10.17
C ASN A 87 -11.37 -0.35 -9.35
N VAL A 88 -10.53 -1.36 -9.07
CA VAL A 88 -10.92 -2.54 -8.28
C VAL A 88 -10.57 -2.41 -6.80
N PHE A 89 -10.11 -1.24 -6.36
CA PHE A 89 -9.63 -1.05 -4.99
C PHE A 89 -10.80 -0.98 -3.99
N PRO A 90 -10.81 -1.81 -2.94
CA PRO A 90 -11.90 -1.82 -1.98
C PRO A 90 -11.74 -0.69 -0.96
N HIS A 91 -12.21 0.51 -1.28
CA HIS A 91 -12.16 1.68 -0.39
C HIS A 91 -12.81 1.43 0.99
N GLN A 92 -13.77 0.52 1.07
CA GLN A 92 -14.46 0.14 2.31
C GLN A 92 -13.84 -1.10 3.00
N GLY A 93 -13.13 -1.97 2.27
CA GLY A 93 -12.61 -3.24 2.77
C GLY A 93 -11.38 -3.13 3.69
N PHE A 94 -10.75 -1.95 3.72
CA PHE A 94 -9.62 -1.67 4.63
C PHE A 94 -10.02 -0.92 5.91
N LYS A 95 -11.30 -0.59 6.07
CA LYS A 95 -11.79 -0.09 7.36
C LYS A 95 -11.73 -1.27 8.33
N ALA A 96 -10.70 -1.30 9.18
CA ALA A 96 -10.72 -2.13 10.37
C ALA A 96 -12.07 -1.88 11.07
N SER A 97 -12.80 -2.95 11.35
CA SER A 97 -14.06 -2.91 12.10
C SER A 97 -13.84 -2.22 13.45
N LYS A 98 -13.97 -0.89 13.48
CA LYS A 98 -14.23 -0.11 14.69
C LYS A 98 -15.74 0.08 14.75
N GLY A 99 -16.47 -0.97 15.07
CA GLY A 99 -17.93 -0.88 15.16
C GLY A 99 -18.62 -2.18 15.58
N LYS A 100 -18.91 -2.26 16.88
CA LYS A 100 -19.93 -3.10 17.53
C LYS A 100 -19.74 -4.62 17.49
N LYS A 101 -19.03 -5.14 18.49
CA LYS A 101 -19.60 -6.24 19.28
C LYS A 101 -20.57 -5.61 20.28
N ARG A 102 -21.87 -5.63 19.97
CA ARG A 102 -22.90 -5.56 21.01
C ARG A 102 -23.26 -7.02 21.30
N ALA A 103 -22.89 -7.48 22.48
CA ALA A 103 -23.51 -8.63 23.13
C ALA A 103 -24.67 -8.09 23.96
#